data_AF-A0A2V7IIE2-F1
#
_entry.id   AF-A0A2V7IIE2-F1
#
_cell.length_a   1.000
_cell.length_b   1.000
_cell.length_c   1.000
_cell.angle_alpha   90.00
_cell.angle_beta   90.00
_cell.angle_gamma   90.00
#
_symmetry.space_group_name_H-M   'P 1'
#
loop_
_entity.id
_entity.type
_entity.pdbx_description
1 polymer ?
#
loop_
_entity_poly.entity_id
_entity_poly.type
_entity_poly.pdbx_seq_one_letter_code
_entity_poly.pdbx_strand_id
1 'polypeptide(L)'
;MGIVAVAFLATGPPASAQWLDPDRCVTCPDKVQHFAAGVALDLLARGPWVAKPFRNHAWKRVALTATVAASWEMLEALDARREGKAGRPGYGFGPLDLAITIAGAATVEALQTLAQKLTKRRGQRAH
;
A
#
# COMPACT_ATOMS: atom_id res chain seq x y z
N MET A 1 17.69 -48.88 -16.40
CA MET A 1 18.20 -47.60 -16.97
C MET A 1 16.98 -46.82 -17.44
N GLY A 2 16.49 -45.74 -16.86
CA GLY A 2 17.02 -44.79 -15.88
C GLY A 2 16.38 -43.43 -16.17
N ILE A 3 15.05 -43.35 -16.20
CA ILE A 3 14.28 -42.10 -16.37
C ILE A 3 13.46 -41.89 -15.09
N VAL A 4 14.15 -41.74 -13.96
CA VAL A 4 13.54 -41.38 -12.67
C VAL A 4 14.54 -40.47 -11.96
N ALA A 5 14.77 -39.25 -12.45
CA ALA A 5 15.68 -38.31 -11.77
C ALA A 5 15.57 -36.82 -12.19
N VAL A 6 14.43 -36.30 -12.65
CA VAL A 6 14.34 -34.85 -12.98
C VAL A 6 13.09 -34.14 -12.42
N ALA A 7 12.33 -34.79 -11.53
CA ALA A 7 11.13 -34.17 -10.95
C ALA A 7 11.33 -33.52 -9.56
N PHE A 8 12.54 -33.58 -8.98
CA PHE A 8 12.76 -33.23 -7.56
C PHE A 8 13.78 -32.12 -7.28
N LEU A 9 14.09 -31.24 -8.24
CA LEU A 9 15.05 -30.13 -8.02
C LEU A 9 14.48 -28.72 -8.17
N ALA A 10 13.15 -28.56 -8.24
CA ALA A 10 12.50 -27.25 -8.17
C ALA A 10 12.13 -26.87 -6.72
N THR A 11 13.04 -27.06 -5.76
CA THR A 11 12.84 -26.69 -4.33
C THR A 11 13.13 -25.21 -4.04
N GLY A 12 13.26 -24.38 -5.07
CA GLY A 12 13.35 -22.93 -4.93
C GLY A 12 11.99 -22.32 -4.60
N PRO A 13 11.93 -21.19 -3.85
CA PRO A 13 10.72 -20.40 -3.75
C PRO A 13 10.18 -20.09 -5.16
N PRO A 14 8.85 -20.03 -5.35
CA PRO A 14 8.28 -19.67 -6.65
C PRO A 14 8.89 -18.34 -7.11
N ALA A 15 9.10 -18.18 -8.43
CA ALA A 15 9.78 -17.00 -8.97
C ALA A 15 9.19 -15.68 -8.47
N SER A 16 7.88 -15.62 -8.19
CA SER A 16 7.21 -14.46 -7.59
C SER A 16 7.69 -14.14 -6.17
N ALA A 17 7.98 -15.15 -5.33
CA ALA A 17 8.49 -14.95 -3.97
C ALA A 17 9.91 -14.36 -3.96
N GLN A 18 10.63 -14.39 -5.09
CA GLN A 18 11.93 -13.74 -5.25
C GLN A 18 11.79 -12.23 -5.49
N TRP A 19 10.58 -11.72 -5.74
CA TRP A 19 10.30 -10.31 -5.97
C TRP A 19 9.63 -9.63 -4.78
N LEU A 20 9.03 -10.41 -3.89
CA LEU A 20 8.28 -9.88 -2.76
C LEU A 20 9.24 -9.56 -1.60
N ASP A 21 8.99 -8.46 -0.91
CA ASP A 21 9.57 -8.23 0.41
C ASP A 21 8.85 -9.15 1.42
N PRO A 22 9.57 -10.10 2.06
CA PRO A 22 9.00 -10.99 3.07
C PRO A 22 8.83 -10.35 4.46
N ASP A 23 9.14 -9.06 4.63
CA ASP A 23 9.01 -8.37 5.92
C ASP A 23 7.60 -8.45 6.49
N ARG A 24 7.53 -8.58 7.82
CA ARG A 24 6.28 -8.74 8.58
C ARG A 24 6.17 -7.77 9.75
N CYS A 25 7.15 -6.89 9.95
CA CYS A 25 7.17 -6.01 11.10
C CYS A 25 6.19 -4.83 10.91
N VAL A 26 4.96 -4.96 11.41
CA VAL A 26 3.91 -3.93 11.23
C VAL A 26 4.22 -2.60 11.95
N THR A 27 5.05 -2.64 13.00
CA THR A 27 5.38 -1.48 13.83
C THR A 27 6.77 -0.90 13.56
N CYS A 28 7.48 -1.40 12.55
CA CYS A 28 8.81 -0.90 12.24
C CYS A 28 8.74 0.52 11.62
N PRO A 29 9.83 1.32 11.73
CA PRO A 29 9.82 2.72 11.30
C PRO A 29 9.42 2.93 9.83
N ASP A 30 9.78 2.00 8.95
CA ASP A 30 9.37 1.97 7.55
C ASP A 30 7.85 1.87 7.42
N LYS A 31 7.16 0.99 8.16
CA LYS A 31 5.69 0.91 8.13
C LYS A 31 5.03 2.20 8.61
N VAL A 32 5.62 2.86 9.60
CA VAL A 32 5.15 4.20 10.03
C VAL A 32 5.25 5.20 8.86
N GLN A 33 6.35 5.15 8.09
CA GLN A 33 6.52 5.98 6.90
C GLN A 33 5.50 5.63 5.82
N HIS A 34 5.25 4.35 5.52
CA HIS A 34 4.22 3.92 4.57
C HIS A 34 2.83 4.38 4.97
N PHE A 35 2.49 4.31 6.27
CA PHE A 35 1.22 4.80 6.79
C PHE A 35 1.09 6.31 6.60
N ALA A 36 2.13 7.06 6.98
CA ALA A 36 2.17 8.52 6.83
C ALA A 36 2.11 8.94 5.36
N ALA A 37 2.77 8.21 4.46
CA ALA A 37 2.70 8.42 3.02
C ALA A 37 1.27 8.20 2.51
N GLY A 38 0.56 7.18 3.01
CA GLY A 38 -0.85 6.94 2.72
C GLY A 38 -1.75 8.11 3.10
N VAL A 39 -1.56 8.64 4.31
CA VAL A 39 -2.24 9.85 4.79
C VAL A 39 -1.95 11.04 3.88
N ALA A 40 -0.68 11.29 3.57
CA ALA A 40 -0.26 12.40 2.73
C ALA A 40 -0.83 12.30 1.31
N LEU A 41 -0.80 11.11 0.70
CA LEU A 41 -1.35 10.86 -0.64
C LEU A 41 -2.86 11.08 -0.68
N ASP A 42 -3.63 10.64 0.33
CA ASP A 42 -5.07 10.92 0.38
C ASP A 42 -5.35 12.42 0.49
N LEU A 43 -4.59 13.14 1.32
CA LEU A 43 -4.72 14.58 1.47
C LEU A 43 -4.41 15.31 0.16
N LEU A 44 -3.34 14.90 -0.54
CA LEU A 44 -2.99 15.40 -1.86
C LEU A 44 -4.06 15.05 -2.92
N ALA A 45 -4.68 13.88 -2.84
CA ALA A 45 -5.72 13.44 -3.77
C ALA A 45 -6.99 14.31 -3.73
N ARG A 46 -7.11 15.21 -2.76
CA ARG A 46 -8.21 16.19 -2.61
C ARG A 46 -7.94 17.50 -3.33
N GLY A 47 -6.71 17.73 -3.77
CA GLY A 47 -6.29 19.00 -4.36
C GLY A 47 -6.98 19.32 -5.69
N PRO A 48 -6.94 20.60 -6.13
CA PRO A 48 -7.59 21.04 -7.35
C PRO A 48 -7.04 20.40 -8.63
N TRP A 49 -5.84 19.80 -8.57
CA TRP A 49 -5.18 19.10 -9.67
C TRP A 49 -5.75 17.70 -9.97
N VAL A 50 -6.45 17.08 -9.01
CA VAL A 50 -7.15 15.81 -9.26
C VAL A 50 -8.54 16.10 -9.81
N ALA A 51 -8.94 15.38 -10.86
CA ALA A 51 -10.24 15.55 -11.50
C ALA A 51 -11.38 15.41 -10.49
N LYS A 52 -12.37 16.32 -10.54
CA LYS A 52 -13.53 16.37 -9.62
C LYS A 52 -14.17 14.99 -9.36
N PRO A 53 -14.41 14.13 -10.37
CA PRO A 53 -15.04 12.82 -10.13
C PRO A 53 -14.24 11.90 -9.23
N PHE A 54 -12.90 12.05 -9.16
CA PHE A 54 -12.02 11.26 -8.32
C PHE A 54 -11.84 11.90 -6.95
N ARG A 55 -11.47 13.18 -6.90
CA ARG A 55 -11.21 13.88 -5.64
C ARG A 55 -12.42 14.05 -4.73
N ASN A 56 -13.64 13.89 -5.25
CA ASN A 56 -14.88 14.02 -4.46
C ASN A 56 -15.38 12.69 -3.88
N HIS A 57 -14.80 11.54 -4.24
CA HIS A 57 -15.27 10.23 -3.78
C HIS A 57 -14.17 9.52 -2.98
N ALA A 58 -14.44 9.24 -1.70
CA ALA A 58 -13.49 8.62 -0.77
C ALA A 58 -12.80 7.37 -1.37
N TRP A 59 -13.60 6.43 -1.87
CA TRP A 59 -13.07 5.19 -2.44
C TRP A 59 -12.17 5.42 -3.66
N LYS A 60 -12.42 6.47 -4.46
CA LYS A 60 -11.59 6.80 -5.62
C LYS A 60 -10.28 7.44 -5.20
N ARG A 61 -10.26 8.22 -4.12
CA ARG A 61 -9.02 8.75 -3.54
C ARG A 61 -8.15 7.62 -3.00
N VAL A 62 -8.73 6.69 -2.25
CA VAL A 62 -8.02 5.49 -1.79
C VAL A 62 -7.50 4.66 -2.97
N ALA A 63 -8.29 4.48 -4.04
CA ALA A 63 -7.85 3.78 -5.24
C ALA A 63 -6.69 4.50 -5.97
N LEU A 64 -6.71 5.85 -6.02
CA LEU A 64 -5.58 6.63 -6.53
C LEU A 64 -4.33 6.42 -5.67
N THR A 65 -4.45 6.50 -4.34
CA THR A 65 -3.35 6.23 -3.42
C THR A 65 -2.79 4.82 -3.61
N ALA A 66 -3.65 3.80 -3.70
CA ALA A 66 -3.24 2.43 -3.96
C ALA A 66 -2.47 2.28 -5.28
N THR A 67 -2.91 2.97 -6.34
CA THR A 67 -2.25 2.93 -7.65
C THR A 67 -0.86 3.57 -7.60
N VAL A 68 -0.75 4.73 -6.95
CA VAL A 68 0.54 5.42 -6.78
C VAL A 68 1.49 4.59 -5.92
N ALA A 69 1.01 4.07 -4.80
CA ALA A 69 1.80 3.23 -3.89
C ALA A 69 2.28 1.94 -4.58
N ALA A 70 1.39 1.22 -5.26
CA ALA A 70 1.78 0.01 -5.99
C ALA A 70 2.80 0.28 -7.10
N SER A 71 2.73 1.46 -7.74
CA SER A 71 3.73 1.88 -8.72
C SER A 71 5.09 2.11 -8.07
N TRP A 72 5.12 2.68 -6.85
CA TRP A 72 6.34 2.89 -6.09
C TRP A 72 6.99 1.57 -5.67
N GLU A 73 6.21 0.66 -5.08
CA GLU A 73 6.66 -0.69 -4.71
C GLU A 73 7.23 -1.48 -5.90
N MET A 74 6.65 -1.27 -7.10
CA MET A 74 7.18 -1.89 -8.32
C MET A 74 8.57 -1.35 -8.70
N LEU A 75 8.80 -0.05 -8.51
CA LEU A 75 10.13 0.54 -8.74
C LEU A 75 11.15 0.00 -7.74
N GLU A 76 10.79 -0.07 -6.46
CA GLU A 76 11.65 -0.65 -5.41
C GLU A 76 11.95 -2.12 -5.68
N ALA A 77 10.97 -2.90 -6.15
CA ALA A 77 11.19 -4.29 -6.55
C ALA A 77 12.18 -4.42 -7.73
N LEU A 78 12.09 -3.52 -8.71
CA LEU A 78 13.00 -3.49 -9.85
C LEU A 78 14.42 -3.13 -9.44
N ASP A 79 14.59 -2.14 -8.56
CA ASP A 79 15.90 -1.72 -8.08
C ASP A 79 16.51 -2.77 -7.13
N ALA A 80 15.73 -3.33 -6.21
CA ALA A 80 16.15 -4.46 -5.38
C ALA A 80 16.61 -5.65 -6.23
N ARG A 81 15.95 -5.92 -7.37
CA ARG A 81 16.39 -6.97 -8.30
C ARG A 81 17.70 -6.61 -8.98
N ARG A 82 17.86 -5.38 -9.47
CA ARG A 82 19.12 -4.91 -10.09
C ARG A 82 20.30 -5.02 -9.13
N GLU A 83 20.05 -4.78 -7.85
CA GLU A 83 21.06 -4.88 -6.79
C GLU A 83 21.27 -6.30 -6.25
N GLY A 84 20.52 -7.29 -6.72
CA GLY A 84 20.60 -8.68 -6.23
C GLY A 84 20.11 -8.86 -4.78
N LYS A 85 19.25 -7.96 -4.30
CA LYS A 85 18.70 -7.94 -2.94
C LYS A 85 17.22 -8.36 -2.86
N ALA A 86 16.52 -8.45 -3.98
CA ALA A 86 15.10 -8.82 -4.00
C ALA A 86 14.83 -10.14 -3.26
N GLY A 87 13.73 -10.18 -2.50
CA GLY A 87 13.35 -11.35 -1.69
C GLY A 87 13.97 -11.37 -0.29
N ARG A 88 14.73 -10.33 0.10
CA ARG A 88 15.24 -10.15 1.46
C ARG A 88 14.31 -9.20 2.23
N PRO A 89 14.18 -9.33 3.57
CA PRO A 89 13.39 -8.38 4.36
C PRO A 89 13.82 -6.93 4.11
N GLY A 90 12.87 -6.06 3.79
CA GLY A 90 13.09 -4.67 3.40
C GLY A 90 13.47 -4.46 1.93
N TYR A 91 13.44 -5.51 1.09
CA TYR A 91 13.86 -5.42 -0.32
C TYR A 91 12.97 -6.25 -1.25
N GLY A 92 12.20 -5.55 -2.08
CA GLY A 92 11.29 -6.15 -3.06
C GLY A 92 10.03 -5.29 -3.19
N PHE A 93 9.00 -5.87 -3.79
CA PHE A 93 7.65 -5.34 -3.71
C PHE A 93 7.08 -5.71 -2.33
N GLY A 94 6.78 -4.75 -1.47
CA GLY A 94 6.20 -4.95 -0.16
C GLY A 94 4.67 -4.99 -0.20
N PRO A 95 4.02 -6.18 -0.13
CA PRO A 95 2.56 -6.21 -0.05
C PRO A 95 2.06 -5.64 1.28
N LEU A 96 2.85 -5.80 2.34
CA LEU A 96 2.57 -5.22 3.64
C LEU A 96 2.69 -3.70 3.59
N ASP A 97 3.75 -3.18 2.97
CA ASP A 97 3.96 -1.75 2.77
C ASP A 97 2.82 -1.09 2.02
N LEU A 98 2.43 -1.68 0.88
CA LEU A 98 1.26 -1.26 0.12
C LEU A 98 -0.02 -1.28 0.98
N ALA A 99 -0.26 -2.35 1.74
CA ALA A 99 -1.43 -2.46 2.59
C ALA A 99 -1.44 -1.38 3.69
N ILE A 100 -0.30 -1.08 4.29
CA ILE A 100 -0.15 -0.04 5.32
C ILE A 100 -0.35 1.35 4.74
N THR A 101 0.15 1.63 3.53
CA THR A 101 -0.14 2.87 2.81
C THR A 101 -1.63 3.03 2.51
N ILE A 102 -2.30 1.98 2.05
CA ILE A 102 -3.76 2.00 1.82
C ILE A 102 -4.50 2.23 3.14
N ALA A 103 -4.07 1.61 4.24
CA ALA A 103 -4.66 1.79 5.56
C ALA A 103 -4.53 3.24 6.05
N GLY A 104 -3.39 3.90 5.79
CA GLY A 104 -3.19 5.33 6.08
C GLY A 104 -4.24 6.19 5.37
N ALA A 105 -4.43 6.00 4.06
CA ALA A 105 -5.44 6.72 3.29
C ALA A 105 -6.88 6.45 3.80
N ALA A 106 -7.22 5.18 4.03
CA ALA A 106 -8.53 4.80 4.53
C ALA A 106 -8.84 5.39 5.92
N THR A 107 -7.82 5.56 6.77
CA THR A 107 -7.96 6.17 8.09
C THR A 107 -8.39 7.63 8.00
N VAL A 108 -7.80 8.40 7.07
CA VAL A 108 -8.20 9.81 6.83
C VAL A 108 -9.68 9.90 6.44
N GLU A 109 -10.11 9.02 5.55
CA GLU A 109 -11.51 8.96 5.09
C GLU A 109 -12.49 8.58 6.21
N ALA A 110 -12.12 7.61 7.04
CA ALA A 110 -12.92 7.20 8.19
C ALA A 110 -13.05 8.34 9.22
N LEU A 111 -11.94 9.01 9.54
CA LEU A 111 -11.92 10.14 10.48
C LEU A 111 -12.77 11.31 9.97
N GLN A 112 -12.69 11.64 8.68
CA GLN A 112 -13.50 12.71 8.11
C GLN A 112 -15.00 12.37 8.12
N THR A 113 -15.34 11.13 7.76
CA THR A 113 -16.73 10.66 7.81
C THR A 113 -17.29 10.75 9.24
N LEU A 114 -16.48 10.39 10.22
CA LEU A 114 -16.84 10.52 11.64
C LEU A 114 -17.03 12.00 12.03
N ALA A 115 -16.09 12.87 11.66
CA ALA A 115 -16.16 14.30 11.95
C ALA A 115 -17.41 14.95 11.36
N GLN A 116 -17.77 14.61 10.12
CA GLN A 116 -19.00 15.08 9.46
C GLN A 116 -20.27 14.62 10.18
N LYS A 117 -20.31 13.35 10.62
CA LYS A 117 -21.44 12.82 11.40
C LYS A 117 -21.59 13.55 12.74
N LEU A 118 -20.49 13.83 13.42
CA LEU A 118 -20.49 14.53 14.71
C LEU A 118 -20.95 15.99 14.56
N THR A 119 -20.44 16.71 13.55
CA THR A 119 -20.87 18.09 13.28
C THR A 119 -22.35 18.17 12.90
N LYS A 120 -22.85 17.26 12.05
CA LYS A 120 -24.27 17.20 11.69
C LYS A 120 -25.16 16.96 12.91
N ARG A 121 -24.80 16.03 13.80
CA ARG A 121 -25.54 15.75 15.04
C ARG A 121 -25.58 16.95 15.98
N ARG A 122 -24.48 17.70 16.08
CA ARG A 122 -24.41 18.92 16.91
C ARG A 122 -25.34 20.02 16.38
N GLY A 123 -25.38 20.24 15.07
CA GLY A 123 -26.29 21.22 14.46
C GLY A 123 -27.77 20.88 14.68
N GLN A 124 -28.15 19.60 14.61
CA GLN A 124 -29.52 19.16 14.85
C GLN A 124 -29.99 19.27 16.31
N ARG A 125 -29.08 19.32 17.28
CA ARG A 125 -29.41 19.53 18.71
C ARG A 125 -29.48 21.00 19.12
N ALA A 126 -29.05 21.91 18.24
CA ALA A 126 -29.05 23.35 18.48
C ALA A 126 -30.31 24.05 17.91
N HIS A 127 -31.19 23.29 17.26
CA HIS A 127 -32.53 23.67 16.80
C HIS A 127 -33.57 22.87 17.57
#